data_AF-A0A7J9RYM1-F1
#
_entry.id   AF-A0A7J9RYM1-F1
#
_cell.length_a   1.000
_cell.length_b   1.000
_cell.length_c   1.000
_cell.angle_alpha   90.00
_cell.angle_beta   90.00
_cell.angle_gamma   90.00
#
_symmetry.space_group_name_H-M   'P 1'
#
loop_
_entity.id
_entity.type
_entity.pdbx_description
1 polymer ?
#
loop_
_entity_poly.entity_id
_entity_poly.type
_entity_poly.pdbx_seq_one_letter_code
_entity_poly.pdbx_strand_id
1 'polypeptide(L)'
;MSKVQRVVIHGESLPNKVGYGPAKGTPVNHSEKKEITVKGVPVELMLQVGRLWVLLDDESEIEKIEEICKDLFPFGYRLTKGKFLRNDPTVSDFIKYGESAVDDIDKRLLGATDPRSKFDSSVTIIPKSEKNE
;
A
#
# COMPACT_ATOMS: atom_id res chain seq x y z
N MET A 1 12.17 -16.11 5.52
CA MET A 1 11.11 -15.74 4.55
C MET A 1 10.44 -14.44 5.02
N SER A 2 10.23 -13.48 4.13
CA SER A 2 9.44 -12.27 4.45
C SER A 2 7.97 -12.68 4.61
N LYS A 3 7.44 -12.64 5.84
CA LYS A 3 6.03 -12.99 6.18
C LYS A 3 5.04 -11.83 5.96
N VAL A 4 5.53 -10.69 5.49
CA VAL A 4 4.71 -9.54 5.08
C VAL A 4 4.29 -9.73 3.63
N GLN A 5 2.99 -9.85 3.39
CA GLN A 5 2.43 -10.01 2.04
C GLN A 5 2.17 -8.67 1.35
N ARG A 6 1.56 -7.72 2.06
CA ARG A 6 1.08 -6.46 1.48
C ARG A 6 1.13 -5.36 2.52
N VAL A 7 1.55 -4.17 2.10
CA VAL A 7 1.50 -2.94 2.90
C VAL A 7 0.66 -1.93 2.14
N VAL A 8 -0.41 -1.44 2.76
CA VAL A 8 -1.23 -0.36 2.21
C VAL A 8 -0.99 0.88 3.05
N ILE A 9 -0.53 1.93 2.38
CA ILE A 9 -0.26 3.22 2.97
C ILE A 9 -1.48 4.11 2.73
N HIS A 10 -2.03 4.69 3.79
CA HIS A 10 -3.21 5.53 3.72
C HIS A 10 -2.93 6.87 4.41
N GLY A 11 -3.44 7.95 3.81
CA GLY A 11 -3.07 9.30 4.17
C GLY A 11 -3.79 10.35 3.33
N GLU A 12 -3.55 11.61 3.67
CA GLU A 12 -4.04 12.74 2.87
C GLU A 12 -3.28 12.79 1.54
N SER A 13 -3.99 13.12 0.45
CA SER A 13 -3.38 13.13 -0.89
C SER A 13 -2.47 14.33 -1.08
N LEU A 14 -1.25 14.08 -1.55
CA LEU A 14 -0.28 15.09 -1.96
C LEU A 14 -0.15 15.07 -3.49
N PRO A 15 -1.09 15.68 -4.23
CA PRO A 15 -1.13 15.57 -5.68
C PRO A 15 0.08 16.20 -6.35
N ASN A 16 0.45 15.68 -7.53
CA ASN A 16 1.52 16.23 -8.36
C ASN A 16 1.14 17.51 -9.08
N LYS A 17 -0.15 17.70 -9.34
CA LYS A 17 -0.68 18.85 -10.06
C LYS A 17 -1.89 19.43 -9.35
N VAL A 18 -2.10 20.73 -9.51
CA VAL A 18 -3.30 21.40 -9.02
C VAL A 18 -4.52 20.82 -9.74
N GLY A 19 -5.43 20.21 -8.99
CA GLY A 19 -6.61 19.54 -9.53
C GLY A 19 -7.71 20.50 -10.01
N TYR A 20 -7.84 21.66 -9.36
CA TYR A 20 -8.92 22.61 -9.61
C TYR A 20 -8.48 24.07 -9.40
N GLY A 21 -9.17 25.01 -10.05
CA GLY A 21 -8.94 26.45 -9.92
C GLY A 21 -8.12 27.07 -11.07
N PRO A 22 -7.77 28.36 -10.97
CA PRO A 22 -7.10 29.10 -12.04
C PRO A 22 -5.72 28.54 -12.41
N ALA A 23 -5.01 27.95 -11.43
CA ALA A 23 -3.70 27.34 -11.59
C ALA A 23 -3.78 25.84 -11.95
N LYS A 24 -4.91 25.34 -12.45
CA LYS A 24 -5.09 23.91 -12.76
C LYS A 24 -3.98 23.41 -13.68
N GLY A 25 -3.36 22.28 -13.30
CA GLY A 25 -2.29 21.65 -14.07
C GLY A 25 -0.87 22.12 -13.75
N THR A 26 -0.68 23.18 -12.96
CA THR A 26 0.65 23.57 -12.49
C THR A 26 1.17 22.56 -11.45
N PRO A 27 2.50 22.36 -11.37
CA PRO A 27 3.08 21.44 -10.40
C PRO A 27 2.90 21.95 -8.98
N VAL A 28 2.47 21.08 -8.08
CA VAL A 28 2.41 21.36 -6.63
C VAL A 28 3.73 20.93 -6.01
N ASN A 29 4.55 21.91 -5.62
CA ASN A 29 5.79 21.66 -4.89
C ASN A 29 5.52 21.67 -3.38
N HIS A 30 5.16 20.52 -2.82
CA HIS A 30 4.91 20.35 -1.39
C HIS A 30 6.18 19.82 -0.71
N SER A 31 6.59 20.45 0.40
CA SER A 31 7.83 20.12 1.13
C SER A 31 7.87 18.69 1.68
N GLU A 32 6.69 18.11 1.92
CA GLU A 32 6.57 16.74 2.43
C GLU A 32 6.66 15.64 1.36
N LYS A 33 6.81 16.00 0.08
CA LYS A 33 7.07 15.02 -0.97
C LYS A 33 8.44 14.42 -0.78
N LYS A 34 8.48 13.11 -0.55
CA LYS A 34 9.70 12.36 -0.29
C LYS A 34 9.69 11.07 -1.10
N GLU A 35 10.85 10.72 -1.60
CA GLU A 35 11.12 9.41 -2.18
C GLU A 35 11.69 8.52 -1.08
N ILE A 36 11.10 7.34 -0.91
CA ILE A 36 11.59 6.32 0.02
C ILE A 36 12.14 5.14 -0.77
N THR A 37 13.20 4.50 -0.26
CA THR A 37 13.72 3.27 -0.87
C THR A 37 13.23 2.07 -0.09
N VAL A 38 12.40 1.23 -0.71
CA VAL A 38 11.89 0.00 -0.08
C VAL A 38 12.54 -1.21 -0.75
N LYS A 39 13.38 -1.94 -0.03
CA LYS A 39 14.14 -3.12 -0.54
C LYS A 39 14.87 -2.84 -1.87
N GLY A 40 15.43 -1.63 -2.02
CA GLY A 40 16.14 -1.20 -3.23
C GLY A 40 15.24 -0.66 -4.35
N VAL A 41 13.92 -0.64 -4.17
CA VAL A 41 12.99 -0.02 -5.11
C VAL A 41 12.65 1.40 -4.64
N PRO A 42 12.91 2.44 -5.46
CA PRO A 42 12.45 3.79 -5.17
C PRO A 42 10.93 3.87 -5.25
N VAL A 43 10.30 4.49 -4.25
CA VAL A 43 8.86 4.73 -4.18
C VAL A 43 8.62 6.19 -3.82
N GLU A 44 7.99 6.93 -4.72
CA GLU A 44 7.57 8.31 -4.47
C GLU A 44 6.32 8.34 -3.59
N LEU A 45 6.38 9.01 -2.43
CA LEU A 45 5.22 9.17 -1.57
C LEU A 45 4.31 10.30 -2.07
N MET A 46 3.17 9.93 -2.64
CA MET A 46 2.10 10.85 -3.05
C MET A 46 1.06 11.12 -1.95
N LEU A 47 1.34 10.72 -0.71
CA LEU A 47 0.41 10.78 0.42
C LEU A 47 1.14 11.22 1.69
N GLN A 48 0.48 12.02 2.52
CA GLN A 48 0.92 12.27 3.89
C GLN A 48 0.48 11.10 4.78
N VAL A 49 1.43 10.21 5.10
CA VAL A 49 1.16 8.93 5.76
C VAL A 49 0.56 9.13 7.15
N GLY A 50 -0.66 8.62 7.36
CA GLY A 50 -1.32 8.63 8.66
C GLY A 50 -1.74 7.24 9.17
N ARG A 51 -1.87 6.25 8.27
CA ARG A 51 -2.24 4.88 8.63
C ARG A 51 -1.54 3.87 7.72
N LEU A 52 -1.10 2.78 8.32
CA LEU A 52 -0.52 1.64 7.63
C LEU A 52 -1.39 0.41 7.89
N TRP A 53 -1.75 -0.30 6.82
CA TRP A 53 -2.34 -1.62 6.91
C TRP A 53 -1.30 -2.64 6.45
N VAL A 54 -0.96 -3.58 7.31
CA VAL A 54 0.03 -4.61 7.01
C VAL A 54 -0.68 -5.96 7.01
N LEU A 55 -0.65 -6.63 5.87
CA LEU A 55 -1.10 -8.01 5.74
C LEU A 55 0.07 -8.94 6.06
N LEU A 56 -0.11 -9.74 7.10
CA LEU A 56 0.85 -10.73 7.58
C LEU A 56 0.31 -12.14 7.31
N ASP A 57 1.22 -13.06 6.99
CA ASP A 57 0.92 -14.50 6.93
C ASP A 57 0.66 -15.09 8.32
N ASP A 58 1.32 -14.53 9.34
CA ASP A 58 1.40 -15.10 10.68
C ASP A 58 1.56 -13.99 11.74
N GLU A 59 0.96 -14.18 12.91
CA GLU A 59 0.93 -13.16 13.98
C GLU A 59 2.27 -12.98 14.69
N SER A 60 3.24 -13.89 14.53
CA SER A 60 4.53 -13.84 15.23
C SER A 60 5.38 -12.61 14.89
N GLU A 61 5.05 -11.87 13.83
CA GLU A 61 5.78 -10.65 13.46
C GLU A 61 5.19 -9.38 14.09
N ILE A 62 4.05 -9.46 14.78
CA ILE A 62 3.41 -8.30 15.40
C ILE A 62 4.31 -7.67 16.46
N GLU A 63 4.98 -8.50 17.29
CA GLU A 63 5.89 -8.03 18.34
C GLU A 63 7.07 -7.24 17.76
N LYS A 64 7.67 -7.74 16.67
CA LYS A 64 8.76 -7.05 15.97
C LYS A 64 8.30 -5.73 15.36
N ILE A 65 7.09 -5.68 14.80
CA ILE A 65 6.51 -4.44 14.27
C ILE A 65 6.33 -3.43 15.41
N GLU A 66 5.88 -3.88 16.58
CA GLU A 66 5.72 -3.02 17.74
C GLU A 66 7.06 -2.46 18.23
N GLU A 67 8.12 -3.27 18.28
CA GLU A 67 9.48 -2.81 18.62
C GLU A 67 9.99 -1.75 17.63
N ILE A 68 9.84 -2.00 16.33
CA ILE A 68 10.22 -1.04 15.28
C ILE A 68 9.43 0.26 15.43
N CYS A 69 8.14 0.20 15.74
CA CYS A 69 7.33 1.40 15.96
C CYS A 69 7.76 2.16 17.21
N LYS A 70 8.16 1.49 18.30
CA LYS A 70 8.68 2.15 19.52
C LYS A 70 9.98 2.89 19.26
N ASP A 71 10.85 2.33 18.42
CA ASP A 71 12.14 2.94 18.08
C ASP A 71 11.99 4.10 17.10
N LEU A 72 11.14 3.94 16.07
CA LEU A 72 11.01 4.92 14.98
C LEU A 72 9.98 6.03 15.25
N PHE A 73 8.94 5.79 16.05
CA PHE A 73 7.87 6.77 16.26
C PHE A 73 8.03 7.48 17.62
N PRO A 74 8.51 8.74 17.63
CA PRO A 74 8.60 9.53 18.85
C PRO A 74 7.22 10.05 19.33
N PHE A 75 6.13 9.67 18.66
CA PHE A 75 4.76 10.10 18.93
C PHE A 75 3.85 8.91 19.21
N GLY A 76 2.71 9.17 19.85
CA GLY A 76 1.73 8.12 20.16
C GLY A 76 1.17 7.45 18.90
N TYR A 77 1.23 6.13 18.84
CA TYR A 77 0.64 5.32 17.78
C TYR A 77 -0.37 4.33 18.36
N ARG A 78 -1.29 3.85 17.52
CA ARG A 78 -2.25 2.79 17.88
C ARG A 78 -2.06 1.60 16.96
N LEU A 79 -1.60 0.49 17.54
CA LEU A 79 -1.56 -0.79 16.86
C LEU A 79 -2.88 -1.53 17.10
N THR A 80 -3.50 -2.05 16.04
CA THR A 80 -4.75 -2.82 16.15
C THR A 80 -4.65 -4.05 15.28
N LYS A 81 -4.91 -5.22 15.86
CA LYS A 81 -4.95 -6.50 15.15
C LYS A 81 -6.38 -6.80 14.68
N GLY A 82 -6.51 -7.29 13.45
CA GLY A 82 -7.80 -7.62 12.85
C GLY A 82 -7.72 -7.84 11.35
N LYS A 83 -8.85 -8.25 10.76
CA LYS A 83 -8.99 -8.44 9.30
C LYS A 83 -9.46 -7.14 8.65
N PHE A 84 -8.52 -6.37 8.11
CA PHE A 84 -8.81 -5.09 7.46
C PHE A 84 -8.74 -5.16 5.93
N LEU A 85 -7.92 -6.06 5.41
CA LEU A 85 -7.76 -6.29 3.98
C LEU A 85 -8.57 -7.52 3.58
N ARG A 86 -9.13 -7.48 2.37
CA ARG A 86 -9.81 -8.63 1.77
C ARG A 86 -8.76 -9.56 1.20
N ASN A 87 -8.85 -10.84 1.54
CA ASN A 87 -7.96 -11.88 1.02
C ASN A 87 -8.68 -12.80 0.01
N ASP A 88 -10.01 -12.75 -0.01
CA ASP A 88 -10.87 -13.64 -0.79
C ASP A 88 -11.75 -12.82 -1.73
N PRO A 89 -12.03 -13.34 -2.95
CA PRO A 89 -12.93 -12.69 -3.88
C PRO A 89 -14.36 -12.65 -3.37
N THR A 90 -15.01 -11.52 -3.64
CA THR A 90 -16.42 -11.31 -3.31
C THR A 90 -17.27 -11.51 -4.54
N VAL A 91 -18.59 -11.73 -4.35
CA VAL A 91 -19.56 -11.86 -5.46
C VAL A 91 -19.45 -10.69 -6.45
N SER A 92 -19.18 -9.47 -5.96
CA SER A 92 -18.97 -8.30 -6.80
C SER A 92 -17.75 -8.43 -7.73
N ASP A 93 -16.71 -9.14 -7.31
CA ASP A 93 -15.50 -9.33 -8.11
C ASP A 93 -15.75 -10.36 -9.22
N PHE A 94 -16.48 -11.44 -8.91
CA PHE A 94 -16.95 -12.40 -9.92
C PHE A 94 -17.82 -11.73 -10.99
N ILE A 95 -18.68 -10.78 -10.62
CA ILE A 95 -19.49 -10.02 -11.58
C ILE A 95 -18.63 -9.07 -12.43
N LYS A 96 -17.60 -8.43 -11.84
CA LYS A 96 -16.75 -7.45 -12.54
C LYS A 96 -15.76 -8.08 -13.52
N TYR A 97 -15.15 -9.19 -13.12
CA TYR A 97 -14.04 -9.81 -13.86
C TYR A 97 -14.45 -11.10 -14.56
N GLY A 98 -15.55 -11.76 -14.13
CA GLY A 98 -15.95 -13.08 -14.60
C GLY A 98 -15.30 -14.20 -13.80
N GLU A 99 -15.94 -15.37 -13.74
CA GLU A 99 -15.48 -16.53 -12.94
C GLU A 99 -14.06 -16.96 -13.29
N SER A 100 -13.79 -17.19 -14.57
CA SER A 100 -12.47 -17.64 -15.05
C SER A 100 -11.36 -16.65 -14.71
N ALA A 101 -11.63 -15.35 -14.80
CA ALA A 101 -10.64 -14.33 -14.49
C ALA A 101 -10.36 -14.23 -12.98
N VAL A 102 -11.38 -14.40 -12.13
CA VAL A 102 -11.18 -14.36 -10.68
C VAL A 102 -10.34 -15.53 -10.18
N ASP A 103 -10.50 -16.71 -10.78
CA ASP A 103 -9.71 -17.89 -10.41
C ASP A 103 -8.23 -17.77 -10.81
N ASP A 104 -7.95 -17.09 -11.93
CA ASP A 104 -6.58 -16.87 -12.44
C ASP A 104 -5.85 -15.68 -11.78
N ILE A 105 -6.58 -14.76 -11.13
CA ILE A 105 -6.00 -13.57 -10.49
C ILE A 105 -5.28 -13.96 -9.19
N ASP A 106 -4.05 -13.44 -9.01
CA ASP A 106 -3.38 -13.51 -7.70
C ASP A 106 -4.23 -12.78 -6.66
N LYS A 107 -4.70 -13.53 -5.66
CA LYS A 107 -5.52 -13.04 -4.54
C LYS A 107 -4.89 -11.84 -3.82
N ARG A 108 -3.57 -11.68 -3.86
CA ARG A 108 -2.86 -10.54 -3.27
C ARG A 108 -3.16 -9.20 -3.96
N LEU A 109 -3.46 -9.25 -5.26
CA LEU A 109 -3.77 -8.08 -6.09
C LEU A 109 -5.25 -7.69 -6.00
N LEU A 110 -6.09 -8.55 -5.42
CA LEU A 110 -7.50 -8.29 -5.28
C LEU A 110 -7.75 -7.08 -4.37
N GLY A 111 -8.52 -6.12 -4.86
CA GLY A 111 -8.76 -4.86 -4.16
C GLY A 111 -7.48 -4.03 -3.92
N ALA A 112 -6.44 -4.20 -4.74
CA ALA A 112 -5.23 -3.36 -4.70
C ALA A 112 -5.46 -1.97 -5.29
N THR A 113 -6.25 -1.89 -6.37
CA THR A 113 -6.59 -0.64 -7.03
C THR A 113 -8.11 -0.46 -7.06
N ASP A 114 -8.55 0.80 -7.03
CA ASP A 114 -9.90 1.14 -7.47
C ASP A 114 -10.03 0.81 -8.98
N PRO A 115 -11.14 0.20 -9.45
CA PRO A 115 -11.41 0.03 -10.87
C PRO A 115 -11.24 1.30 -11.72
N ARG A 116 -11.42 2.49 -11.14
CA ARG A 116 -11.24 3.79 -11.83
C ARG A 116 -9.81 4.30 -11.81
N SER A 117 -8.95 3.78 -10.93
CA SER A 117 -7.57 4.24 -10.80
C SER A 117 -6.63 3.48 -11.75
N LYS A 118 -5.56 4.15 -12.19
CA LYS A 118 -4.51 3.51 -12.97
C LYS A 118 -3.62 2.69 -12.02
N PHE A 119 -3.45 1.41 -12.33
CA PHE A 119 -2.64 0.48 -11.53
C PHE A 119 -1.23 1.03 -11.25
N ASP A 120 -0.56 1.53 -12.29
CA ASP A 120 0.79 2.10 -12.23
C ASP A 120 0.94 3.25 -11.23
N SER A 121 -0.12 4.04 -11.04
CA SER A 121 -0.10 5.18 -10.11
C SER A 121 -0.40 4.80 -8.66
N SER A 122 -0.99 3.63 -8.43
CA SER A 122 -1.52 3.23 -7.11
C SER A 122 -0.77 2.05 -6.49
N VAL A 123 -0.07 1.24 -7.29
CA VAL A 123 0.57 0.01 -6.83
C VAL A 123 2.00 -0.04 -7.32
N THR A 124 2.94 -0.17 -6.39
CA THR A 124 4.34 -0.47 -6.68
C THR A 124 4.64 -1.91 -6.26
N ILE A 125 5.06 -2.75 -7.22
CA ILE A 125 5.42 -4.14 -6.96
C ILE A 125 6.90 -4.19 -6.59
N ILE A 126 7.18 -4.66 -5.37
CA ILE A 126 8.54 -4.86 -4.89
C ILE A 126 8.89 -6.32 -5.15
N PRO A 127 9.87 -6.61 -6.02
CA PRO A 127 10.29 -7.99 -6.26
C PRO A 127 10.79 -8.58 -4.95
N LYS A 128 10.41 -9.84 -4.69
CA LYS A 128 11.00 -10.60 -3.60
C LYS A 128 12.46 -10.82 -4.00
N SER A 129 13.41 -10.27 -3.24
CA SER A 129 14.81 -10.57 -3.48
C SER A 129 15.01 -12.08 -3.42
N GLU A 130 15.41 -12.66 -4.54
CA GLU A 130 16.06 -13.97 -4.55
C GLU A 130 17.38 -13.74 -3.81
N LYS A 131 17.42 -14.10 -2.53
CA LYS A 131 18.72 -14.32 -1.90
C LYS A 131 19.24 -15.62 -2.52
N ASN A 132 20.25 -15.48 -3.37
CA ASN A 132 21.30 -16.47 -3.51
C ASN A 132 21.88 -16.74 -2.12
N GLU A 133 21.44 -17.82 -1.50
CA GLU A 133 22.21 -18.63 -0.53
C GLU A 133 21.57 -20.01 -0.40
#